data_AF-A0A6B3IRU0-F1
#
_entry.id   AF-A0A6B3IRU0-F1
#
_cell.length_a   1.000
_cell.length_b   1.000
_cell.length_c   1.000
_cell.angle_alpha   90.00
_cell.angle_beta   90.00
_cell.angle_gamma   90.00
#
_symmetry.space_group_name_H-M   'P 1'
#
loop_
_entity.id
_entity.type
_entity.pdbx_description
1 polymer ?
#
loop_
_entity_poly.entity_id
_entity_poly.type
_entity_poly.pdbx_seq_one_letter_code
_entity_poly.pdbx_strand_id
1 'polypeptide(L)'
;IRVTSGRLGEATYLKGLKSLVLEIHFGRELAKLDTTVVSYSVDVSPSRDPATHYERWSRANLHEYLQQVFFHPDALPSGCRRYFRDQVGSPPRSQRRISMNDSHSTHVLASRCKPGVHGVAWDFGTTE
;
A
#
# COMPACT_ATOMS: atom_id res chain seq x y z
N ILE A 1 13.49 4.34 6.57
CA ILE A 1 12.34 3.86 7.36
C ILE A 1 12.25 4.71 8.62
N ARG A 2 11.07 5.23 8.94
CA ARG A 2 10.83 5.95 10.19
C ARG A 2 9.57 5.38 10.83
N VAL A 3 9.70 4.89 12.06
CA VAL A 3 8.58 4.44 12.89
C VAL A 3 8.20 5.59 13.82
N THR A 4 6.93 5.99 13.82
CA THR A 4 6.40 7.08 14.66
C THR A 4 5.48 6.57 15.77
N SER A 5 4.93 5.37 15.62
CA SER A 5 4.21 4.65 16.69
C SER A 5 4.61 3.19 16.70
N GLY A 6 5.09 2.72 17.86
CA GLY A 6 5.83 1.47 18.01
C GLY A 6 7.34 1.68 18.06
N ARG A 7 8.10 0.59 18.15
CA ARG A 7 9.57 0.60 18.18
C ARG A 7 10.09 -0.34 17.11
N LEU A 8 10.94 0.16 16.22
CA LEU A 8 11.63 -0.69 15.25
C LEU A 8 12.53 -1.68 16.00
N GLY A 9 12.31 -2.98 15.76
CA GLY A 9 13.21 -4.05 16.20
C GLY A 9 14.31 -4.23 15.17
N GLU A 10 13.97 -4.93 14.09
CA GLU A 10 14.86 -5.19 12.95
C GLU A 10 14.28 -4.64 11.63
N ALA A 11 15.18 -4.28 10.71
CA ALA A 11 14.87 -4.00 9.32
C ALA A 11 15.84 -4.77 8.40
N THR A 12 15.33 -5.75 7.67
CA THR A 12 16.16 -6.72 6.93
C THR A 12 15.81 -6.67 5.46
N TYR A 13 16.79 -6.39 4.60
CA TYR A 13 16.61 -6.46 3.15
C TYR A 13 16.94 -7.86 2.63
N LEU A 14 15.91 -8.59 2.21
CA LEU A 14 16.01 -9.92 1.63
C LEU A 14 16.28 -9.81 0.12
N LYS A 15 17.56 -9.76 -0.26
CA LYS A 15 18.01 -9.56 -1.65
C LYS A 15 17.36 -10.53 -2.65
N GLY A 16 17.27 -11.82 -2.32
CA GLY A 16 16.69 -12.85 -3.19
C GLY A 16 15.21 -12.61 -3.50
N LEU A 17 14.50 -11.93 -2.60
CA LEU A 17 13.09 -11.58 -2.75
C LEU A 17 12.89 -10.10 -3.13
N LYS A 18 13.98 -9.33 -3.28
CA LYS A 18 13.97 -7.87 -3.44
C LYS A 18 12.97 -7.19 -2.48
N SER A 19 12.94 -7.65 -1.23
CA SER A 19 11.91 -7.30 -0.26
C SER A 19 12.55 -6.78 1.02
N LEU A 20 11.92 -5.78 1.64
CA LEU A 20 12.27 -5.27 2.95
C LEU A 20 11.30 -5.85 3.99
N VAL A 21 11.84 -6.48 5.03
CA VAL A 21 11.07 -6.96 6.19
C VAL A 21 11.30 -6.01 7.35
N LEU A 22 10.22 -5.62 8.02
CA LEU A 22 10.25 -4.74 9.18
C LEU A 22 9.63 -5.47 10.38
N GLU A 23 10.39 -5.55 11.46
CA GLU A 23 9.87 -5.93 12.77
C GLU A 23 9.57 -4.66 13.57
N ILE A 24 8.33 -4.50 14.02
CA ILE A 24 7.91 -3.34 14.81
C ILE A 24 7.24 -3.85 16.09
N HIS A 25 7.89 -3.58 17.22
CA HIS A 25 7.38 -3.91 18.54
C HIS A 25 6.35 -2.89 18.99
N PHE A 26 5.30 -3.36 19.67
CA PHE A 26 4.24 -2.48 20.19
C PHE A 26 4.67 -1.66 21.43
N GLY A 27 5.82 -1.99 22.03
CA GLY A 27 6.33 -1.35 23.25
C GLY A 27 5.68 -1.86 24.55
N ARG A 28 4.69 -2.76 24.44
CA ARG A 28 4.03 -3.45 25.56
C ARG A 28 3.42 -4.77 25.09
N GLU A 29 3.14 -5.66 26.02
CA GLU A 29 2.24 -6.79 25.77
C GLU A 29 0.79 -6.29 25.62
N LEU A 30 0.02 -6.95 24.76
CA LEU A 30 -1.40 -6.66 24.55
C LEU A 30 -2.23 -7.74 25.24
N ALA A 31 -3.16 -7.33 26.11
CA ALA A 31 -4.18 -8.20 26.65
C ALA A 31 -5.33 -8.41 25.63
N LYS A 32 -6.26 -9.32 25.94
CA LYS A 32 -7.44 -9.52 25.11
C LYS A 32 -8.24 -8.22 25.00
N LEU A 33 -8.62 -7.85 23.77
CA LEU A 33 -9.33 -6.61 23.41
C LEU A 33 -8.51 -5.32 23.52
N ASP A 34 -7.24 -5.39 23.87
CA ASP A 34 -6.36 -4.23 23.76
C ASP A 34 -6.18 -3.82 22.30
N THR A 35 -6.04 -2.52 22.10
CA THR A 35 -5.66 -1.94 20.82
C THR A 35 -4.31 -1.24 20.91
N THR A 36 -3.62 -1.16 19.79
CA THR A 36 -2.40 -0.38 19.63
C THR A 36 -2.33 0.19 18.23
N VAL A 37 -1.64 1.32 18.08
CA VAL A 37 -1.38 1.93 16.79
C VAL A 37 0.06 1.64 16.39
N VAL A 38 0.24 1.17 15.17
CA VAL A 38 1.55 1.08 14.53
C VAL A 38 1.57 2.05 13.36
N SER A 39 2.56 2.94 13.36
CA SER A 39 2.73 3.94 12.30
C SER A 39 4.18 3.98 11.86
N TYR A 40 4.38 3.86 10.55
CA TYR A 40 5.69 3.83 9.95
C TYR A 40 5.64 4.41 8.53
N SER A 41 6.80 4.85 8.07
CA SER A 41 7.05 5.32 6.71
C SER A 41 8.30 4.62 6.18
N VAL A 42 8.29 4.32 4.88
CA VAL A 42 9.41 3.71 4.17
C VAL A 42 9.71 4.59 2.96
N ASP A 43 10.88 5.22 3.00
CA ASP A 43 11.43 5.89 1.82
C ASP A 43 12.15 4.84 0.98
N VAL A 44 11.68 4.68 -0.25
CA VAL A 44 12.30 3.80 -1.25
C VAL A 44 13.18 4.67 -2.13
N SER A 45 14.39 4.21 -2.43
CA SER A 45 15.30 4.91 -3.34
C SER A 45 14.63 5.15 -4.70
N PRO A 46 14.96 6.26 -5.39
CA PRO A 46 14.44 6.52 -6.72
C PRO A 46 14.66 5.33 -7.66
N SER A 47 13.63 4.99 -8.43
CA SER A 47 13.67 4.00 -9.50
C SER A 47 13.71 4.69 -10.85
N ARG A 48 14.41 4.10 -11.83
CA ARG A 48 14.35 4.56 -13.23
C ARG A 48 13.00 4.28 -13.86
N ASP A 49 12.39 3.16 -13.47
CA ASP A 49 11.05 2.78 -13.91
C ASP A 49 10.02 3.37 -12.95
N PRO A 50 9.01 4.10 -13.46
CA PRO A 50 7.95 4.63 -12.60
C PRO A 50 7.13 3.47 -12.04
N ALA A 51 6.75 3.58 -10.77
CA ALA A 51 5.74 2.68 -10.22
C ALA A 51 4.43 2.89 -10.98
N THR A 52 3.73 1.80 -11.31
CA THR A 52 2.42 1.82 -12.01
C THR A 52 1.29 1.30 -11.13
N HIS A 53 1.62 0.87 -9.92
CA HIS A 53 0.66 0.35 -8.96
C HIS A 53 1.24 0.35 -7.55
N TYR A 54 0.35 0.29 -6.58
CA TYR A 54 0.65 -0.04 -5.20
C TYR A 54 -0.36 -1.07 -4.70
N GLU A 55 0.12 -2.12 -4.06
CA GLU A 55 -0.69 -3.22 -3.54
C GLU A 55 -0.46 -3.40 -2.04
N ARG A 56 -1.54 -3.76 -1.33
CA ARG A 56 -1.47 -4.25 0.05
C ARG A 56 -2.11 -5.62 0.13
N TRP A 57 -1.31 -6.60 0.54
CA TRP A 57 -1.83 -7.91 0.90
C TRP A 57 -2.30 -7.92 2.35
N SER A 58 -3.52 -8.43 2.56
CA SER A 58 -4.06 -8.76 3.88
C SER A 58 -4.28 -10.27 4.01
N ARG A 59 -3.78 -10.85 5.10
CA ARG A 59 -3.99 -12.27 5.45
C ARG A 59 -5.26 -12.50 6.27
N ALA A 60 -5.83 -11.43 6.83
CA ALA A 60 -6.97 -11.49 7.73
C ALA A 60 -8.08 -10.53 7.29
N ASN A 61 -9.28 -10.74 7.82
CA ASN A 61 -10.34 -9.74 7.69
C ASN A 61 -9.94 -8.49 8.46
N LEU A 62 -9.96 -7.34 7.80
CA LEU A 62 -9.83 -6.04 8.46
C LEU A 62 -11.20 -5.37 8.46
N HIS A 63 -11.52 -4.64 9.52
CA HIS A 63 -12.76 -3.86 9.55
C HIS A 63 -12.75 -2.85 8.40
N GLU A 64 -11.68 -2.08 8.28
CA GLU A 64 -11.47 -1.09 7.23
C GLU A 64 -9.99 -1.07 6.81
N TYR A 65 -9.78 -0.78 5.53
CA TYR A 65 -8.46 -0.48 4.98
C TYR A 65 -8.57 0.70 4.03
N LEU A 66 -7.82 1.77 4.31
CA LEU A 66 -7.69 2.93 3.45
C LEU A 66 -6.34 2.87 2.73
N GLN A 67 -6.38 2.89 1.40
CA GLN A 67 -5.22 3.09 0.56
C GLN A 67 -5.34 4.46 -0.10
N GLN A 68 -4.38 5.34 0.15
CA GLN A 68 -4.29 6.64 -0.52
C GLN A 68 -2.94 6.74 -1.23
N VAL A 69 -2.98 7.18 -2.48
CA VAL A 69 -1.81 7.36 -3.33
C VAL A 69 -1.73 8.82 -3.70
N PHE A 70 -0.55 9.42 -3.50
CA PHE A 70 -0.23 10.79 -3.88
C PHE A 70 0.76 10.75 -5.05
N PHE A 71 0.51 11.58 -6.06
CA PHE A 71 1.34 11.68 -7.25
C PHE A 71 2.18 12.95 -7.22
N HIS A 72 3.39 12.87 -7.75
CA HIS A 72 4.23 14.04 -7.95
C HIS A 72 3.57 14.95 -9.02
N PRO A 73 3.56 16.29 -8.85
CA PRO A 73 2.93 17.20 -9.80
C PRO A 73 3.47 17.07 -11.24
N ASP A 74 4.75 16.70 -11.39
CA ASP A 74 5.38 16.52 -12.71
C ASP A 74 5.19 15.11 -13.31
N ALA A 75 4.48 14.22 -12.62
CA ALA A 75 4.26 12.84 -13.05
C ALA A 75 2.82 12.42 -12.69
N LEU A 76 1.84 13.11 -13.28
CA LEU A 76 0.43 12.80 -13.08
C LEU A 76 -0.02 11.66 -14.01
N PRO A 77 -0.80 10.69 -13.52
CA PRO A 77 -1.33 9.63 -14.35
C PRO A 77 -2.47 10.12 -15.24
N SER A 78 -2.63 9.51 -16.42
CA SER A 78 -3.78 9.73 -17.31
C SER A 78 -5.05 9.01 -16.81
N GLY A 79 -4.89 8.02 -15.93
CA GLY A 79 -6.02 7.35 -15.29
C GLY A 79 -5.61 6.43 -14.15
N CYS A 80 -6.53 6.24 -13.20
CA CYS A 80 -6.35 5.35 -12.06
C CYS A 80 -7.48 4.30 -12.01
N ARG A 81 -7.15 3.11 -11.53
CA ARG A 81 -8.09 2.01 -11.31
C ARG A 81 -7.80 1.30 -10.00
N ARG A 82 -8.86 0.96 -9.26
CA ARG A 82 -8.77 0.01 -8.15
C ARG A 82 -9.02 -1.40 -8.64
N TYR A 83 -8.47 -2.38 -7.95
CA TYR A 83 -8.72 -3.80 -8.20
C TYR A 83 -8.48 -4.64 -6.95
N PHE A 84 -8.87 -5.90 -7.04
CA PHE A 84 -8.62 -6.91 -6.01
C PHE A 84 -8.06 -8.19 -6.65
N ARG A 85 -7.18 -8.92 -5.94
CA ARG A 85 -6.76 -10.28 -6.30
C ARG A 85 -6.95 -11.21 -5.12
N ASP A 86 -7.32 -12.47 -5.37
CA ASP A 86 -7.46 -13.44 -4.28
C ASP A 86 -6.08 -13.76 -3.66
N GLN A 87 -5.02 -13.81 -4.48
CA GLN A 87 -3.62 -13.96 -4.04
C GLN A 87 -2.66 -13.10 -4.88
N VAL A 88 -1.43 -12.94 -4.40
CA VAL A 88 -0.35 -12.28 -5.15
C VAL A 88 -0.11 -13.02 -6.46
N GLY A 89 -0.08 -12.28 -7.57
CA GLY A 89 0.10 -12.85 -8.91
C GLY A 89 -1.17 -13.37 -9.59
N SER A 90 -2.28 -13.60 -8.87
CA SER A 90 -3.55 -13.99 -9.49
C SER A 90 -4.13 -12.86 -10.35
N PRO A 91 -4.88 -13.13 -11.44
CA PRO A 91 -5.49 -12.08 -12.25
C PRO A 91 -6.33 -11.07 -11.44
N PRO A 92 -6.26 -9.78 -11.75
CA PRO A 92 -7.02 -8.76 -11.03
C PRO A 92 -8.51 -8.87 -11.40
N ARG A 93 -9.37 -8.80 -10.38
CA ARG A 93 -10.83 -8.74 -10.50
C ARG A 93 -11.40 -7.45 -9.93
N SER A 94 -12.69 -7.24 -10.18
CA SER A 94 -13.45 -6.09 -9.66
C SER A 94 -12.80 -4.73 -10.00
N GLN A 95 -12.23 -4.63 -11.20
CA GLN A 95 -11.56 -3.43 -11.65
C GLN A 95 -12.55 -2.29 -11.83
N ARG A 96 -12.25 -1.12 -11.25
CA ARG A 96 -13.07 0.08 -11.42
C ARG A 96 -12.20 1.31 -11.50
N ARG A 97 -12.49 2.19 -12.45
CA ARG A 97 -11.87 3.52 -12.54
C ARG A 97 -12.14 4.32 -11.27
N ILE A 98 -11.13 5.03 -10.81
CA ILE A 98 -11.20 5.95 -9.67
C ILE A 98 -10.58 7.28 -10.10
N SER A 99 -11.15 8.38 -9.64
CA SER A 99 -10.68 9.72 -10.01
C SER A 99 -9.54 10.16 -9.11
N MET A 100 -8.66 10.99 -9.66
CA MET A 100 -7.72 11.81 -8.90
C MET A 100 -8.44 13.11 -8.49
N ASN A 101 -8.13 13.64 -7.32
CA ASN A 101 -8.60 14.95 -6.87
C ASN A 101 -7.57 16.05 -7.14
N ASP A 102 -7.95 17.30 -6.88
CA ASP A 102 -7.11 18.49 -7.09
C ASP A 102 -5.83 18.50 -6.24
N SER A 103 -5.73 17.65 -5.22
CA SER A 103 -4.52 17.45 -4.41
C SER A 103 -3.57 16.39 -5.00
N HIS A 104 -3.75 16.03 -6.28
CA HIS A 104 -2.98 15.00 -6.98
C HIS A 104 -2.99 13.66 -6.24
N SER A 105 -4.14 13.29 -5.68
CA SER A 105 -4.28 12.05 -4.93
C SER A 105 -5.52 11.25 -5.35
N THR A 106 -5.45 9.94 -5.17
CA THR A 106 -6.59 9.03 -5.29
C THR A 106 -6.64 8.11 -4.08
N HIS A 107 -7.82 7.59 -3.75
CA HIS A 107 -7.96 6.68 -2.62
C HIS A 107 -9.00 5.60 -2.86
N VAL A 108 -8.85 4.53 -2.08
CA VAL A 108 -9.81 3.43 -1.98
C VAL A 108 -10.01 3.11 -0.51
N LEU A 109 -11.26 3.17 -0.06
CA LEU A 109 -11.68 2.63 1.23
C LEU A 109 -12.33 1.26 1.01
N ALA A 110 -11.70 0.21 1.54
CA ALA A 110 -12.27 -1.13 1.59
C ALA A 110 -12.90 -1.38 2.97
N SER A 111 -14.22 -1.21 3.05
CA SER A 111 -15.02 -1.62 4.23
C SER A 111 -15.21 -3.13 4.23
N ARG A 112 -15.13 -3.76 5.41
CA ARG A 112 -15.12 -5.24 5.57
C ARG A 112 -14.09 -5.90 4.65
N CYS A 113 -12.87 -5.38 4.72
CA CYS A 113 -11.74 -5.75 3.87
C CYS A 113 -11.44 -7.24 4.02
N LYS A 114 -11.72 -7.99 2.95
CA LYS A 114 -11.48 -9.44 2.88
C LYS A 114 -9.98 -9.73 2.71
N PRO A 115 -9.50 -10.91 3.17
CA PRO A 115 -8.18 -11.41 2.85
C PRO A 115 -7.96 -11.43 1.33
N GLY A 116 -6.75 -11.08 0.90
CA GLY A 116 -6.38 -10.93 -0.50
C GLY A 116 -5.56 -9.66 -0.75
N VAL A 117 -5.36 -9.33 -2.01
CA VAL A 117 -4.54 -8.20 -2.45
C VAL A 117 -5.46 -7.07 -2.88
N HIS A 118 -5.34 -5.92 -2.22
CA HIS A 118 -6.04 -4.69 -2.56
C HIS A 118 -5.07 -3.77 -3.28
N GLY A 119 -5.43 -3.32 -4.48
CA GLY A 119 -4.53 -2.58 -5.34
C GLY A 119 -5.14 -1.33 -5.95
N VAL A 120 -4.28 -0.34 -6.15
CA VAL A 120 -4.50 0.81 -7.02
C VAL A 120 -3.43 0.77 -8.09
N ALA A 121 -3.83 0.84 -9.35
CA ALA A 121 -2.95 0.96 -10.50
C ALA A 121 -3.26 2.24 -11.26
N TRP A 122 -2.27 2.72 -11.99
CA TRP A 122 -2.36 3.92 -12.80
C TRP A 122 -1.52 3.77 -14.07
N ASP A 123 -1.90 4.54 -15.08
CA ASP A 123 -1.26 4.56 -16.38
C ASP A 123 -0.79 6.00 -16.64
N PHE A 124 0.41 6.19 -17.20
CA PHE A 124 0.96 7.52 -17.47
C PHE A 124 0.60 8.07 -18.86
N GLY A 125 -0.16 7.30 -19.65
CA GLY A 125 -0.29 7.56 -21.08
C GLY A 125 1.05 7.35 -21.80
N THR A 126 1.00 7.16 -23.10
CA THR A 126 2.20 7.27 -23.93
C THR A 126 2.38 8.76 -24.22
N THR A 127 3.55 9.32 -23.94
CA THR A 127 3.93 10.60 -24.57
C THR A 127 4.03 10.31 -26.07
N GLU A 128 3.09 10.85 -26.86
CA GLU A 128 3.25 10.93 -28.33
C GLU A 128 4.41 11.86 -28.69
#